data_AF-A0A838PZH7-F1
#
_entry.id   AF-A0A838PZH7-F1
#
_cell.length_a   1.000
_cell.length_b   1.000
_cell.length_c   1.000
_cell.angle_alpha   90.00
_cell.angle_beta   90.00
_cell.angle_gamma   90.00
#
_symmetry.space_group_name_H-M   'P 1'
#
loop_
_entity.id
_entity.type
_entity.pdbx_description
1 polymer ?
#
loop_
_entity_poly.entity_id
_entity_poly.type
_entity_poly.pdbx_seq_one_letter_code
_entity_poly.pdbx_strand_id
1 'polypeptide(L)'
;MDNEGLNALAGPDSPRKRQVRRALEAASRGGRDVTVPPRVLAESYRGAAHTQAIDSLLARRRPAIVTRDTDRTLARFVGAVLHAAGAGSAGIVDAHVVAVAAEAGGGLVLTGHPTDLERLAAPYRSTVIEPLR
;
A
#
# COMPACT_ATOMS: atom_id res chain seq x y z
N MET A 1 -0.65 -0.66 -2.02
CA MET A 1 -1.52 -0.90 -0.86
C MET A 1 -0.71 -0.67 0.40
N ASP A 2 -1.30 0.01 1.38
CA ASP A 2 -0.69 0.34 2.66
C ASP A 2 -0.99 -0.75 3.73
N ASN A 3 -0.55 -0.51 4.97
CA ASN A 3 -0.78 -1.42 6.08
C ASN A 3 -2.27 -1.55 6.43
N GLU A 4 -3.04 -0.47 6.43
CA GLU A 4 -4.47 -0.51 6.79
C GLU A 4 -5.31 -1.27 5.78
N GLY A 5 -5.09 -1.07 4.49
CA GLY A 5 -5.74 -1.81 3.41
C GLY A 5 -5.40 -3.30 3.45
N LEU A 6 -4.14 -3.63 3.73
CA LEU A 6 -3.68 -5.01 3.88
C LEU A 6 -4.33 -5.69 5.10
N ASN A 7 -4.37 -5.01 6.24
CA ASN A 7 -4.96 -5.51 7.47
C ASN A 7 -6.47 -5.68 7.36
N ALA A 8 -7.16 -4.72 6.72
CA ALA A 8 -8.58 -4.85 6.43
C ALA A 8 -8.89 -6.08 5.57
N LEU A 9 -8.02 -6.40 4.60
CA LEU A 9 -8.19 -7.57 3.73
C LEU A 9 -7.94 -8.89 4.45
N ALA A 10 -6.93 -8.93 5.34
CA ALA A 10 -6.58 -10.10 6.15
C ALA A 10 -7.56 -10.35 7.32
N GLY A 11 -8.21 -9.30 7.82
CA GLY A 11 -9.13 -9.35 8.96
C GLY A 11 -10.51 -9.98 8.67
N PRO A 12 -11.44 -9.94 9.65
CA PRO A 12 -12.81 -10.45 9.48
C PRO A 12 -13.62 -9.66 8.44
N ASP A 13 -14.78 -10.17 8.03
CA ASP A 13 -15.65 -9.44 7.11
C ASP A 13 -16.14 -8.13 7.71
N SER A 14 -15.95 -7.04 6.97
CA SER A 14 -16.21 -5.67 7.39
C SER A 14 -16.47 -4.78 6.17
N PRO A 15 -17.10 -3.60 6.34
CA PRO A 15 -17.23 -2.62 5.24
C PRO A 15 -15.89 -2.30 4.57
N ARG A 16 -14.86 -2.04 5.37
CA ARG A 16 -13.48 -1.80 4.90
C ARG A 16 -12.94 -2.98 4.08
N LYS A 17 -13.09 -4.21 4.57
CA LYS A 17 -12.66 -5.41 3.82
C LYS A 17 -13.37 -5.51 2.46
N ARG A 18 -14.68 -5.23 2.42
CA ARG A 18 -15.45 -5.25 1.18
C ARG A 18 -15.03 -4.16 0.21
N GLN A 19 -14.71 -2.96 0.71
CA GLN A 19 -14.16 -1.86 -0.11
C GLN A 19 -12.81 -2.26 -0.73
N VAL A 20 -11.87 -2.75 0.09
CA VAL A 20 -10.56 -3.24 -0.40
C VAL A 20 -10.75 -4.35 -1.43
N ARG A 21 -11.60 -5.34 -1.15
CA ARG A 21 -11.88 -6.45 -2.08
C ARG A 21 -12.41 -5.96 -3.43
N ARG A 22 -13.35 -5.01 -3.43
CA ARG A 22 -13.88 -4.40 -4.66
C ARG A 22 -12.79 -3.67 -5.45
N ALA A 23 -11.88 -2.97 -4.78
CA ALA A 23 -10.76 -2.32 -5.44
C ALA A 23 -9.77 -3.33 -6.04
N LEU A 24 -9.45 -4.42 -5.33
CA LEU A 24 -8.62 -5.50 -5.87
C LEU A 24 -9.27 -6.17 -7.10
N GLU A 25 -10.58 -6.42 -7.05
CA GLU A 25 -11.33 -6.95 -8.19
C GLU A 25 -11.33 -5.98 -9.38
N ALA A 26 -11.50 -4.67 -9.13
CA ALA A 26 -11.43 -3.65 -10.17
C ALA A 26 -10.03 -3.56 -10.80
N ALA A 27 -8.97 -3.61 -10.00
CA ALA A 27 -7.59 -3.65 -10.47
C ALA A 27 -7.36 -4.90 -11.35
N SER A 28 -7.77 -6.08 -10.87
CA SER A 28 -7.66 -7.33 -11.61
C SER A 28 -8.45 -7.31 -12.93
N ARG A 29 -9.67 -6.77 -12.96
CA ARG A 29 -10.45 -6.64 -14.21
C ARG A 29 -9.81 -5.64 -15.19
N GLY A 30 -9.17 -4.60 -14.66
CA GLY A 30 -8.47 -3.59 -15.45
C GLY A 30 -7.04 -3.97 -15.86
N GLY A 31 -6.58 -5.18 -15.54
CA GLY A 31 -5.21 -5.62 -15.83
C GLY A 31 -4.15 -4.82 -15.06
N ARG A 32 -4.49 -4.25 -13.90
CA ARG A 32 -3.58 -3.48 -13.05
C ARG A 32 -3.10 -4.33 -11.89
N ASP A 33 -1.83 -4.20 -11.57
CA ASP A 33 -1.24 -4.89 -10.43
C ASP A 33 -1.64 -4.22 -9.11
N VAL A 34 -1.74 -5.04 -8.07
CA VAL A 34 -1.91 -4.58 -6.68
C VAL A 34 -0.59 -4.81 -5.96
N THR A 35 0.16 -3.72 -5.79
CA THR A 35 1.52 -3.79 -5.25
C THR A 35 1.57 -3.45 -3.76
N VAL A 36 2.34 -4.21 -2.99
CA VAL A 36 2.65 -3.94 -1.58
C VAL A 36 4.16 -3.85 -1.39
N PRO A 37 4.71 -2.74 -0.87
CA PRO A 37 6.12 -2.68 -0.49
C PRO A 37 6.42 -3.67 0.65
N PRO A 38 7.54 -4.42 0.64
CA PRO A 38 7.90 -5.34 1.73
C PRO A 38 7.99 -4.67 3.10
N ARG A 39 8.27 -3.36 3.18
CA ARG A 39 8.23 -2.62 4.45
C ARG A 39 6.83 -2.57 5.06
N VAL A 40 5.78 -2.52 4.26
CA VAL A 40 4.39 -2.65 4.73
C VAL A 40 4.18 -4.05 5.31
N LEU A 41 4.65 -5.09 4.61
CA LEU A 41 4.57 -6.47 5.13
C LEU A 41 5.28 -6.63 6.47
N ALA A 42 6.45 -6.01 6.64
CA ALA A 42 7.19 -6.05 7.91
C ALA A 42 6.37 -5.45 9.07
N GLU A 43 5.56 -4.41 8.84
CA GLU A 43 4.64 -3.88 9.84
C GLU A 43 3.45 -4.81 10.12
N SER A 44 2.99 -5.55 9.12
CA SER A 44 1.87 -6.50 9.23
C SER A 44 2.30 -7.89 9.71
N TYR A 45 3.58 -8.26 9.72
CA TYR A 45 4.04 -9.55 10.23
C TYR A 45 4.16 -9.62 11.77
N ARG A 46 3.41 -8.78 12.49
CA ARG A 46 3.43 -8.70 13.96
C ARG A 46 2.55 -9.78 14.60
N GLY A 47 3.14 -10.95 14.85
CA GLY A 47 2.55 -12.06 15.60
C GLY A 47 2.01 -13.19 14.72
N ALA A 48 2.00 -14.42 15.26
CA ALA A 48 1.79 -15.64 14.47
C ALA A 48 0.46 -15.67 13.69
N ALA A 49 -0.64 -15.27 14.32
CA ALA A 49 -1.95 -15.23 13.66
C ALA A 49 -2.00 -14.23 12.49
N HIS A 50 -1.35 -13.07 12.66
CA HIS A 50 -1.32 -12.05 11.62
C HIS A 50 -0.42 -12.48 10.47
N THR A 51 0.75 -13.04 10.77
CA THR A 51 1.65 -13.63 9.77
C THR A 51 0.96 -14.67 8.91
N GLN A 52 0.27 -15.64 9.52
CA GLN A 52 -0.44 -16.66 8.77
C GLN A 52 -1.54 -16.08 7.86
N ALA A 53 -2.24 -15.04 8.32
CA ALA A 53 -3.28 -14.38 7.54
C ALA A 53 -2.68 -13.63 6.33
N ILE A 54 -1.54 -12.93 6.51
CA ILE A 54 -0.83 -12.25 5.42
C ILE A 54 -0.29 -13.26 4.41
N ASP A 55 0.37 -14.33 4.85
CA ASP A 55 0.89 -15.37 3.94
C ASP A 55 -0.22 -16.05 3.15
N SER A 56 -1.35 -16.35 3.81
CA SER A 56 -2.53 -16.92 3.15
C SER A 56 -3.17 -15.97 2.13
N LEU A 57 -3.00 -14.65 2.31
CA LEU A 57 -3.47 -13.64 1.38
C LEU A 57 -2.53 -13.54 0.17
N LEU A 58 -1.21 -13.52 0.39
CA LEU A 58 -0.19 -13.43 -0.66
C LEU A 58 -0.08 -14.71 -1.49
N ALA A 59 -0.39 -15.88 -0.92
CA ALA A 59 -0.42 -17.15 -1.64
C ALA A 59 -1.57 -17.28 -2.65
N ARG A 60 -2.53 -16.35 -2.65
CA ARG A 60 -3.68 -16.39 -3.57
C ARG A 60 -3.24 -16.04 -4.98
N ARG A 61 -3.64 -16.88 -5.95
CA ARG A 61 -3.32 -16.65 -7.36
C ARG A 61 -4.06 -15.47 -7.98
N ARG A 62 -5.31 -15.22 -7.58
CA ARG A 62 -6.16 -14.12 -8.11
C ARG A 62 -7.09 -13.54 -7.02
N PRO A 63 -7.26 -12.21 -6.97
CA PRO A 63 -6.39 -11.19 -7.56
C PRO A 63 -4.99 -11.29 -6.96
N ALA A 64 -3.94 -11.20 -7.80
CA ALA A 64 -2.57 -11.32 -7.34
C ALA A 64 -2.15 -10.04 -6.61
N ILE A 65 -1.55 -10.20 -5.43
CA ILE A 65 -0.84 -9.12 -4.73
C ILE A 65 0.64 -9.39 -4.95
N VAL A 66 1.34 -8.41 -5.51
CA VAL A 66 2.77 -8.52 -5.80
C VAL A 66 3.58 -7.62 -4.87
N THR A 67 4.82 -8.01 -4.60
CA THR A 67 5.75 -7.17 -3.83
C THR A 67 6.63 -6.35 -4.75
N ARG A 68 6.99 -5.14 -4.31
CA ARG A 68 7.99 -4.28 -4.95
C ARG A 68 9.13 -4.03 -3.98
N ASP A 69 10.22 -4.78 -4.16
CA ASP A 69 11.38 -4.73 -3.28
C ASP A 69 12.09 -3.37 -3.33
N THR A 70 12.66 -2.95 -2.20
CA THR A 70 13.42 -1.70 -2.11
C THR A 70 14.83 -1.89 -2.63
N ASP A 71 15.02 -1.60 -3.91
CA ASP A 71 16.35 -1.40 -4.50
C ASP A 71 16.85 0.05 -4.30
N ARG A 72 18.04 0.36 -4.83
CA ARG A 72 18.64 1.71 -4.76
C ARG A 72 17.78 2.78 -5.45
N THR A 73 17.10 2.43 -6.54
CA THR A 73 16.27 3.36 -7.31
C THR A 73 15.03 3.73 -6.49
N LEU A 74 14.30 2.73 -5.98
CA LEU A 74 13.15 2.97 -5.12
C LEU A 74 13.54 3.70 -3.84
N ALA A 75 14.69 3.37 -3.24
CA ALA A 75 15.18 4.06 -2.04
C ALA A 75 15.44 5.56 -2.28
N ARG A 76 16.04 5.92 -3.43
CA ARG A 76 16.20 7.34 -3.81
C ARG A 76 14.86 8.02 -3.97
N PHE A 77 13.89 7.33 -4.57
CA PHE A 77 12.58 7.91 -4.80
C PHE A 77 11.82 8.14 -3.48
N VAL A 78 11.84 7.16 -2.57
CA VAL A 78 11.32 7.31 -1.21
C VAL A 78 11.94 8.50 -0.49
N GLY A 79 13.27 8.68 -0.59
CA GLY A 79 13.95 9.83 -0.03
C GLY A 79 13.44 11.16 -0.60
N ALA A 80 13.16 11.22 -1.90
CA ALA A 80 12.57 12.40 -2.54
C ALA A 80 11.14 12.66 -2.07
N VAL A 81 10.31 11.62 -1.92
CA VAL A 81 8.94 11.73 -1.34
C VAL A 81 9.01 12.33 0.07
N LEU A 82 9.86 11.79 0.94
CA LEU A 82 10.03 12.28 2.31
C LEU A 82 10.49 13.73 2.35
N HIS A 83 11.52 14.05 1.56
CA HIS A 83 12.06 15.41 1.48
C HIS A 83 11.00 16.43 1.03
N ALA A 84 10.26 16.11 -0.04
CA ALA A 84 9.22 16.98 -0.56
C ALA A 84 8.07 17.23 0.44
N ALA A 85 7.78 16.26 1.30
CA ALA A 85 6.76 16.36 2.34
C ALA A 85 7.27 16.94 3.67
N GLY A 86 8.58 17.23 3.80
CA GLY A 86 9.20 17.59 5.08
C GLY A 86 9.08 16.49 6.14
N ALA A 87 9.00 15.22 5.74
CA ALA A 87 8.79 14.08 6.62
C ALA A 87 10.12 13.44 7.06
N GLY A 88 10.17 12.99 8.31
CA GLY A 88 11.29 12.21 8.86
C GLY A 88 11.13 10.71 8.66
N SER A 89 11.99 9.94 9.34
CA SER A 89 12.03 8.47 9.23
C SER A 89 10.73 7.76 9.63
N ALA A 90 9.90 8.38 10.48
CA ALA A 90 8.59 7.85 10.87
C ALA A 90 7.66 7.64 9.66
N GLY A 91 7.81 8.43 8.59
CA GLY A 91 7.02 8.30 7.37
C GLY A 91 7.62 7.36 6.33
N ILE A 92 8.70 6.62 6.63
CA ILE A 92 9.39 5.80 5.62
C ILE A 92 8.46 4.77 4.99
N VAL A 93 7.61 4.09 5.78
CA VAL A 93 6.74 3.04 5.26
C VAL A 93 5.68 3.63 4.34
N ASP A 94 5.01 4.70 4.76
CA ASP A 94 4.03 5.40 3.92
C ASP A 94 4.66 6.00 2.67
N ALA A 95 5.88 6.53 2.77
CA ALA A 95 6.62 7.03 1.62
C ALA A 95 6.97 5.92 0.61
N HIS A 96 7.17 4.68 1.05
CA HIS A 96 7.29 3.54 0.13
C HIS A 96 5.99 3.28 -0.63
N VAL A 97 4.83 3.41 0.04
CA VAL A 97 3.53 3.24 -0.63
C VAL A 97 3.33 4.28 -1.71
N VAL A 98 3.61 5.56 -1.42
CA VAL A 98 3.51 6.66 -2.39
C VAL A 98 4.53 6.52 -3.52
N ALA A 99 5.79 6.19 -3.20
CA ALA A 99 6.84 6.03 -4.20
C ALA A 99 6.51 4.89 -5.19
N VAL A 100 6.00 3.76 -4.71
CA VAL A 100 5.59 2.64 -5.56
C VAL A 100 4.42 3.02 -6.46
N ALA A 101 3.42 3.75 -5.94
CA ALA A 101 2.31 4.24 -6.77
C ALA A 101 2.80 5.22 -7.84
N ALA A 102 3.66 6.17 -7.47
CA ALA A 102 4.19 7.16 -8.40
C ALA A 102 5.12 6.51 -9.45
N GLU A 103 5.93 5.52 -9.08
CA GLU A 103 6.83 4.77 -9.98
C GLU A 103 6.04 4.02 -11.06
N ALA A 104 4.85 3.51 -10.71
CA ALA A 104 3.94 2.87 -11.65
C ALA A 104 3.19 3.85 -12.58
N GLY A 105 3.52 5.15 -12.55
CA GLY A 105 2.84 6.20 -13.31
C GLY A 105 1.59 6.75 -12.62
N GLY A 106 1.32 6.34 -11.38
CA GLY A 106 0.13 6.69 -10.61
C GLY A 106 -0.51 5.46 -9.96
N GLY A 107 -1.49 5.69 -9.11
CA GLY A 107 -2.18 4.59 -8.44
C GLY A 107 -3.24 5.04 -7.45
N LEU A 108 -3.99 4.06 -6.95
CA LEU A 108 -4.94 4.24 -5.87
C LEU A 108 -4.34 3.64 -4.59
N VAL A 109 -4.25 4.45 -3.54
CA VAL A 109 -3.87 4.01 -2.21
C VAL A 109 -5.10 4.10 -1.32
N LEU A 110 -5.65 2.94 -0.97
CA LEU A 110 -6.68 2.84 0.06
C LEU A 110 -6.02 2.83 1.44
N THR A 111 -6.49 3.66 2.37
CA THR A 111 -5.88 3.77 3.71
C THR A 111 -6.89 4.15 4.80
N GLY A 112 -6.65 3.75 6.05
CA GLY A 112 -7.38 4.21 7.22
C GLY A 112 -6.96 5.61 7.71
N HIS A 113 -5.77 6.08 7.31
CA HIS A 113 -5.18 7.34 7.76
C HIS A 113 -4.79 8.23 6.56
N PRO A 114 -5.78 8.81 5.84
CA PRO A 114 -5.54 9.50 4.57
C PRO A 114 -4.63 10.72 4.69
N THR A 115 -4.71 11.49 5.78
CA THR A 115 -4.00 12.76 5.94
C THR A 115 -2.48 12.64 5.78
N ASP A 116 -1.89 11.58 6.33
CA ASP A 116 -0.43 11.37 6.26
C ASP A 116 0.02 11.02 4.85
N LEU A 117 -0.73 10.14 4.17
CA LEU A 117 -0.46 9.75 2.80
C LEU A 117 -0.77 10.87 1.80
N GLU A 118 -1.80 11.68 2.04
CA GLU A 118 -2.10 12.87 1.22
C GLU A 118 -0.96 13.88 1.26
N ARG A 119 -0.40 14.15 2.44
CA ARG A 119 0.77 15.02 2.60
C ARG A 119 1.98 14.49 1.83
N LEU A 120 2.23 13.18 1.88
CA LEU A 120 3.32 12.53 1.15
C LEU A 120 3.09 12.52 -0.37
N ALA A 121 1.84 12.34 -0.80
CA ALA A 121 1.44 12.24 -2.20
C ALA A 121 1.23 13.61 -2.87
N ALA A 122 1.16 14.72 -2.14
CA ALA A 122 0.87 16.05 -2.69
C ALA A 122 1.70 16.45 -3.92
N PRO A 123 3.01 16.10 -4.04
CA PRO A 123 3.80 16.38 -5.24
C PRO A 123 3.45 15.48 -6.45
N TYR A 124 2.74 14.36 -6.24
CA TYR A 124 2.51 13.29 -7.20
C TYR A 124 1.02 13.18 -7.56
N ARG A 125 0.55 14.05 -8.47
CA ARG A 125 -0.87 14.18 -8.81
C ARG A 125 -1.54 12.92 -9.37
N SER A 126 -0.76 11.95 -9.86
CA SER A 126 -1.28 10.68 -10.35
C SER A 126 -1.49 9.63 -9.25
N THR A 127 -1.07 9.92 -8.01
CA THR A 127 -1.30 9.09 -6.83
C THR A 127 -2.55 9.58 -6.09
N VAL A 128 -3.64 8.82 -6.18
CA VAL A 128 -4.91 9.09 -5.52
C VAL A 128 -4.94 8.40 -4.17
N ILE A 129 -5.20 9.16 -3.11
CA ILE A 129 -5.43 8.62 -1.77
C ILE A 129 -6.94 8.53 -1.55
N GLU A 130 -7.43 7.36 -1.18
CA GLU A 130 -8.85 7.13 -0.89
C GLU A 130 -9.03 6.55 0.52
N PRO A 131 -9.86 7.17 1.37
CA PRO A 131 -10.09 6.68 2.72
C PRO A 131 -10.88 5.38 2.73
N LEU A 132 -10.48 4.47 3.63
CA LEU A 132 -11.22 3.28 4.01
C LEU A 132 -12.35 3.68 4.97
N ARG A 133 -13.60 3.39 4.58
CA ARG A 133 -14.80 3.71 5.36
C ARG A 133 -15.45 2.45 5.92
#